data_AF-A0A519DXI4-F1
#
_entry.id   AF-A0A519DXI4-F1
#
_cell.length_a   1.000
_cell.length_b   1.000
_cell.length_c   1.000
_cell.angle_alpha   90.00
_cell.angle_beta   90.00
_cell.angle_gamma   90.00
#
_symmetry.space_group_name_H-M   'P 1'
#
loop_
_entity.id
_entity.type
_entity.pdbx_description
1 polymer ?
#
loop_
_entity_poly.entity_id
_entity_poly.type
_entity_poly.pdbx_seq_one_letter_code
_entity_poly.pdbx_strand_id
1 'polypeptide(L)' 'MAVNTACPRCGGGFHCGVDDGWCACFGTRLGEGLKRELAARWPDQCLCLRCLGELARDDPDSHVPDAPKKPPEPPLLGA' A
#
# COMPACT_ATOMS: atom_id res chain seq x y z
N MET A 1 0.06 12.67 11.44
CA MET A 1 -0.23 11.45 10.65
C MET A 1 -1.32 11.81 9.66
N ALA A 2 -1.02 11.88 8.36
CA ALA A 2 -2.02 12.21 7.35
C ALA A 2 -3.05 11.09 7.30
N VAL A 3 -4.28 11.37 7.73
CA VAL A 3 -5.41 10.48 7.48
C VAL A 3 -5.72 10.59 6.00
N ASN A 4 -5.15 9.70 5.22
CA ASN A 4 -5.48 9.61 3.81
C ASN A 4 -6.88 8.97 3.77
N THR A 5 -7.93 9.78 3.80
CA THR A 5 -9.33 9.31 3.75
C THR A 5 -9.75 8.96 2.34
N ALA A 6 -9.14 9.60 1.33
CA ALA A 6 -9.42 9.39 -0.07
C ALA A 6 -8.17 9.51 -0.94
N CYS A 7 -8.06 8.61 -1.92
CA CYS A 7 -7.02 8.57 -2.91
C CYS A 7 -7.16 9.76 -3.87
N PRO A 8 -6.16 10.65 -3.99
CA PRO A 8 -6.23 11.81 -4.87
C PRO A 8 -6.25 11.45 -6.37
N ARG A 9 -5.91 10.20 -6.75
CA ARG A 9 -5.95 9.73 -8.14
C ARG A 9 -7.33 9.22 -8.58
N CYS A 10 -8.08 8.58 -7.70
CA CYS A 10 -9.34 7.92 -8.09
C CYS A 10 -10.55 8.25 -7.21
N GLY A 11 -10.36 9.03 -6.14
CA GLY A 11 -11.41 9.36 -5.18
C GLY A 11 -11.83 8.20 -4.25
N GLY A 12 -11.29 7.00 -4.43
CA GLY A 12 -11.60 5.84 -3.57
C GLY A 12 -10.97 5.97 -2.19
N GLY A 13 -11.55 5.32 -1.18
CA GLY A 13 -10.98 5.27 0.17
C GLY A 13 -9.58 4.67 0.17
N PHE A 14 -8.68 5.21 1.00
CA PHE A 14 -7.39 4.60 1.26
C PHE A 14 -7.52 3.67 2.47
N HIS A 15 -7.27 2.39 2.23
CA HIS A 15 -7.28 1.36 3.25
C HIS A 15 -5.95 0.63 3.18
N CYS A 16 -5.09 0.89 4.17
CA CYS A 16 -3.77 0.28 4.21
C CYS A 16 -3.82 -1.17 4.70
N GLY A 17 -4.87 -1.57 5.44
CA GLY A 17 -5.05 -2.92 6.00
C GLY A 17 -4.44 -3.12 7.40
N VAL A 18 -3.93 -2.06 8.03
CA VAL A 18 -3.27 -2.17 9.35
C VAL A 18 -4.24 -2.66 10.44
N ASP A 19 -5.51 -2.26 10.37
CA ASP A 19 -6.57 -2.74 11.27
C ASP A 19 -6.93 -4.22 11.03
N ASP A 20 -6.75 -4.73 9.80
CA ASP A 20 -6.97 -6.14 9.44
C ASP A 20 -5.77 -7.04 9.77
N GLY A 21 -4.75 -6.49 10.44
CA GLY A 21 -3.54 -7.22 10.85
C GLY A 21 -2.49 -7.39 9.74
N TRP A 22 -2.70 -6.83 8.55
CA TRP A 22 -1.68 -6.79 7.51
C TRP A 22 -1.81 -5.55 6.63
N CYS A 23 -0.76 -4.74 6.61
CA CYS A 23 -0.70 -3.56 5.76
C CYS A 23 0.23 -3.76 4.56
N ALA A 24 -0.33 -3.69 3.36
CA ALA A 24 0.42 -3.87 2.10
C ALA A 24 1.56 -2.86 1.95
N CYS A 25 1.47 -1.68 2.60
CA CYS A 25 2.53 -0.68 2.59
C CYS A 25 3.85 -1.21 3.20
N PHE A 26 3.81 -2.17 4.13
CA PHE A 26 5.04 -2.72 4.74
C PHE A 26 5.85 -3.58 3.78
N GLY A 27 5.18 -4.33 2.91
CA GLY A 27 5.85 -5.18 1.94
C GLY A 27 6.10 -4.47 0.60
N THR A 28 5.38 -3.38 0.32
CA THR A 28 5.51 -2.63 -0.93
C THR A 28 6.85 -1.91 -0.98
N ARG A 29 7.66 -2.24 -1.98
CA ARG A 29 8.94 -1.59 -2.25
C ARG A 29 8.84 -0.85 -3.57
N LEU A 30 8.59 0.46 -3.49
CA LEU A 30 8.58 1.32 -4.68
C LEU A 30 10.02 1.69 -5.06
N GLY A 31 10.30 1.70 -6.37
CA GLY A 31 11.52 2.24 -6.95
C GLY A 31 11.71 3.70 -6.56
N GLU A 32 12.97 4.15 -6.46
CA GLU A 32 13.25 5.52 -6.04
C GLU A 32 12.70 6.57 -7.01
N GLY A 33 12.73 6.29 -8.32
CA GLY A 33 12.13 7.15 -9.34
C GLY A 33 10.64 7.37 -9.09
N LEU A 34 9.89 6.28 -8.94
CA LEU A 34 8.47 6.33 -8.65
C LEU A 34 8.18 7.00 -7.29
N LYS A 35 8.97 6.74 -6.24
CA LYS A 35 8.82 7.44 -4.94
C LYS A 35 8.97 8.94 -5.07
N ARG A 36 9.99 9.41 -5.80
CA ARG A 36 10.22 10.84 -6.02
C ARG A 36 9.10 11.47 -6.82
N GLU A 37 8.62 10.77 -7.84
CA GLU A 37 7.50 11.24 -8.64
C GLU A 37 6.21 11.34 -7.81
N LEU A 38 5.91 10.32 -6.99
CA LEU A 38 4.79 10.32 -6.07
C LEU A 38 4.88 11.44 -5.04
N ALA A 39 6.05 11.64 -4.42
CA ALA A 39 6.28 12.71 -3.44
C ALA A 39 6.15 14.11 -4.07
N ALA A 40 6.56 14.28 -5.33
CA ALA A 40 6.40 15.54 -6.05
C ALA A 40 4.94 15.82 -6.45
N ARG A 41 4.21 14.77 -6.84
CA ARG A 41 2.86 14.88 -7.40
C ARG A 41 1.77 14.89 -6.33
N TRP A 42 2.00 14.20 -5.21
CA TRP A 42 1.10 14.08 -4.06
C TRP A 42 1.88 14.17 -2.73
N PRO A 43 2.38 15.36 -2.38
CA PRO A 43 3.11 15.56 -1.13
C PRO A 43 2.23 15.22 0.07
N ASP A 44 2.77 14.46 1.02
CA ASP A 44 2.10 14.03 2.27
C ASP A 44 0.78 13.23 2.08
N GLN A 45 0.53 12.71 0.87
CA GLN A 45 -0.64 11.90 0.56
C GLN A 45 -0.24 10.53 0.02
N CYS A 46 -0.91 9.49 0.48
CA CYS A 46 -0.82 8.14 -0.07
C CYS A 46 -1.86 7.92 -1.18
N LEU A 47 -1.57 6.99 -2.08
CA LEU A 47 -2.53 6.47 -3.05
C LEU A 47 -3.11 5.15 -2.55
N CYS A 48 -4.35 4.84 -2.92
CA CYS A 48 -4.92 3.52 -2.63
C CYS A 48 -4.10 2.39 -3.28
N LEU A 49 -4.14 1.20 -2.69
CA LEU A 49 -3.34 0.05 -3.13
C LEU A 49 -3.58 -0.33 -4.59
N ARG A 50 -4.80 -0.13 -5.11
CA ARG A 50 -5.08 -0.33 -6.55
C ARG A 50 -4.27 0.62 -7.41
N CYS A 51 -4.36 1.93 -7.15
CA CYS A 51 -3.63 2.93 -7.91
C CYS A 51 -2.12 2.81 -7.75
N LEU A 52 -1.67 2.46 -6.54
CA LEU A 52 -0.26 2.21 -6.27
C LEU A 52 0.24 0.96 -7.02
N GLY A 53 -0.56 -0.10 -7.03
CA GLY A 53 -0.28 -1.34 -7.78
C GLY A 53 -0.23 -1.11 -9.28
N GLU A 54 -1.14 -0.30 -9.85
CA GLU A 54 -1.08 0.10 -11.25
C GLU A 54 0.24 0.82 -11.57
N LEU A 55 0.60 1.83 -10.77
CA LEU A 55 1.84 2.60 -10.97
C LEU A 55 3.12 1.76 -10.80
N ALA A 56 3.12 0.85 -9.83
CA ALA A 56 4.25 -0.02 -9.59
C ALA A 56 4.44 -1.08 -10.69
N ARG A 57 3.41 -1.40 -11.48
CA ARG A 57 3.55 -2.31 -12.63
C ARG A 57 4.24 -1.63 -13.82
N ASP A 58 4.12 -0.31 -13.91
CA ASP A 58 4.79 0.50 -14.92
C ASP A 58 6.24 0.85 -14.54
N ASP A 59 6.63 0.65 -13.27
CA ASP A 59 7.98 0.91 -12.76
C ASP A 59 8.74 -0.42 -12.54
N PRO A 60 9.77 -0.73 -13.34
CA PRO A 60 10.48 -2.02 -13.26
C PRO A 60 11.28 -2.20 -11.96
N ASP A 61 11.59 -1.11 -11.26
CA ASP A 61 12.27 -1.10 -9.97
C ASP A 61 11.30 -1.25 -8.78
N SER A 62 10.00 -1.33 -9.05
CA SER A 62 8.96 -1.46 -8.03
C SER A 62 8.47 -2.89 -7.86
N HIS A 63 8.15 -3.22 -6.62
CA HIS A 63 7.53 -4.47 -6.24
C HIS A 63 6.40 -4.22 -5.26
N VAL A 64 5.18 -4.64 -5.62
CA VAL A 64 4.03 -4.66 -4.74
C VAL A 64 3.75 -6.11 -4.40
N PRO A 65 3.89 -6.53 -3.13
CA PRO A 65 3.59 -7.90 -2.76
C PRO A 65 2.09 -8.15 -2.84
N ASP A 66 1.76 -9.35 -3.31
CA ASP A 66 0.40 -9.87 -3.24
C ASP A 66 -0.11 -9.89 -1.80
N ALA A 67 -1.40 -9.58 -1.65
CA ALA A 67 -2.08 -9.74 -0.38
C ALA A 67 -1.95 -11.20 0.10
N PRO A 68 -1.66 -11.42 1.39
CA PRO A 68 -1.61 -12.75 1.96
C PRO A 68 -2.98 -13.41 1.82
N LYS A 69 -3.11 -14.41 0.93
CA LYS A 69 -4.36 -15.15 0.66
C LYS A 69 -4.88 -16.01 1.83
N LYS A 70 -4.18 -16.00 2.95
CA LYS A 70 -4.42 -16.82 4.15
C LYS A 70 -4.67 -15.87 5.33
N PRO A 71 -5.80 -16.00 6.03
CA PRO A 71 -6.05 -15.22 7.25
C PRO A 71 -4.94 -15.51 8.27
N PRO A 72 -4.62 -14.57 9.17
CA PRO A 72 -3.70 -14.84 10.27
C PRO A 72 -4.22 -16.05 11.04
N GLU A 73 -3.43 -17.13 11.09
CA GLU A 73 -3.74 -18.28 11.93
C GLU A 73 -3.89 -17.76 13.37
N PRO A 74 -4.99 -18.08 14.08
CA PRO A 74 -5.17 -17.64 15.45
C PRO A 74 -3.97 -18.12 16.28
N PRO A 75 -3.47 -17.30 17.24
CA PRO A 75 -2.36 -17.73 18.09
C PRO A 75 -2.76 -19.05 18.73
N LEU A 76 -1.94 -20.08 18.51
CA LEU A 76 -2.11 -21.40 19.12
C LEU A 76 -1.99 -21.23 20.64
N LEU A 77 -3.10 -20.93 21.29
CA LEU A 77 -3.25 -21.01 22.73
C LEU A 77 -3.41 -22.49 23.09
N GLY A 78 -2.32 -23.12 23.50
CA GLY A 78 -2.37 -24.34 24.31
C GLY A 78 -1.60 -25.54 23.74
N ALA A 79 -0.57 -25.98 24.45
CA ALA A 79 -0.66 -27.11 25.37
C ALA A 79 0.53 -27.08 26.35
#